data_AF-A0A953M842-F1
#
_entry.id   AF-A0A953M842-F1
#
_cell.length_a   1.000
_cell.length_b   1.000
_cell.length_c   1.000
_cell.angle_alpha   90.00
_cell.angle_beta   90.00
_cell.angle_gamma   90.00
#
_symmetry.space_group_name_H-M   'P 1'
#
loop_
_entity.id
_entity.type
_entity.pdbx_description
1 polymer ?
#
loop_
_entity_poly.entity_id
_entity_poly.type
_entity_poly.pdbx_seq_one_letter_code
_entity_poly.pdbx_strand_id
1 'polypeptide(L)'
;DLHTGEHLDTITPEPDSGTRDFGHAIAASGSLAVIGAPLSERAEFYDGAAFVYRFPEGELLRELSVPNPAGQYRFGDAVAVGFGVVAVGSSSDLNLFDAATGDHLRRLRPATGWFPSDFAASLTITNRAVLAADDGTVHLFDRATGEHFGGKVMGGSIYELPLASSGETVIVGSEDSGRGEVGFWDIAFPCTRVDLAGPWGVLDLADIVAFIEGYADQRTAADVAEPFDVWDMNDLAGFVGAFLDGCP
;
A
#
# COMPACT_ATOMS: atom_id res chain seq x y z
N ASP A 1 -9.73 -16.04 24.40
CA ASP A 1 -10.30 -14.99 25.26
C ASP A 1 -9.18 -14.48 26.17
N LEU A 2 -8.83 -13.19 26.03
CA LEU A 2 -7.75 -12.58 26.80
C LEU A 2 -8.13 -12.27 28.26
N HIS A 3 -9.42 -12.24 28.60
CA HIS A 3 -9.89 -12.09 29.97
C HIS A 3 -9.77 -13.42 30.74
N THR A 4 -10.10 -14.54 30.09
CA THR A 4 -10.08 -15.87 30.72
C THR A 4 -8.78 -16.64 30.50
N GLY A 5 -7.99 -16.25 29.49
CA GLY A 5 -6.81 -17.01 29.03
C GLY A 5 -7.16 -18.24 28.20
N GLU A 6 -8.44 -18.45 27.87
CA GLU A 6 -8.87 -19.56 27.02
C GLU A 6 -8.35 -19.37 25.59
N HIS A 7 -7.65 -20.38 25.07
CA HIS A 7 -7.23 -20.40 23.69
C HIS A 7 -8.43 -20.78 22.81
N LEU A 8 -8.80 -19.91 21.85
CA LEU A 8 -10.03 -20.08 21.06
C LEU A 8 -9.81 -21.01 19.87
N ASP A 9 -8.80 -20.74 19.05
CA ASP A 9 -8.52 -21.52 17.84
C ASP A 9 -7.09 -21.28 17.35
N THR A 10 -6.59 -22.15 16.46
CA THR A 10 -5.29 -22.04 15.80
C THR A 10 -5.45 -22.17 14.29
N ILE A 11 -4.86 -21.23 13.54
CA ILE A 11 -4.68 -21.35 12.10
C ILE A 11 -3.29 -21.96 11.84
N THR A 12 -3.25 -23.09 11.15
CA THR A 12 -2.02 -23.73 10.65
C THR A 12 -2.01 -23.70 9.11
N PRO A 13 -0.86 -23.46 8.47
CA PRO A 13 -0.77 -23.45 7.02
C PRO A 13 -1.00 -24.84 6.42
N GLU A 14 -1.71 -24.94 5.31
CA GLU A 14 -1.85 -26.19 4.55
C GLU A 14 -1.30 -26.02 3.13
N PRO A 15 -0.24 -26.76 2.72
CA PRO A 15 0.51 -27.73 3.52
C PRO A 15 1.45 -27.08 4.55
N ASP A 16 1.61 -27.72 5.71
CA ASP A 16 2.59 -27.29 6.73
C ASP A 16 4.04 -27.42 6.22
N SER A 17 4.29 -28.43 5.40
CA SER A 17 5.61 -28.67 4.82
C SER A 17 5.93 -27.63 3.74
N GLY A 18 6.99 -26.86 3.95
CA GLY A 18 7.45 -25.84 3.03
C GLY A 18 7.01 -24.43 3.43
N THR A 19 5.96 -24.26 4.23
CA THR A 19 5.47 -22.94 4.68
C THR A 19 6.29 -22.40 5.86
N ARG A 20 7.58 -22.14 5.64
CA ARG A 20 8.49 -21.62 6.67
C ARG A 20 8.18 -20.17 7.02
N ASP A 21 8.44 -19.82 8.28
CA ASP A 21 8.17 -18.50 8.87
C ASP A 21 6.70 -18.06 8.73
N PHE A 22 5.77 -19.02 8.67
CA PHE A 22 4.34 -18.69 8.74
C PHE A 22 4.03 -17.94 10.05
N GLY A 23 3.33 -16.81 9.92
CA GLY A 23 3.06 -15.94 11.06
C GLY A 23 4.13 -14.89 11.32
N HIS A 24 5.12 -14.74 10.42
CA HIS A 24 6.16 -13.71 10.53
C HIS A 24 5.55 -12.30 10.59
N ALA A 25 4.57 -12.03 9.74
CA ALA A 25 3.79 -10.80 9.73
C ALA A 25 2.30 -11.12 9.74
N ILE A 26 1.51 -10.26 10.39
CA ILE A 26 0.05 -10.40 10.45
C ILE A 26 -0.64 -9.05 10.31
N ALA A 27 -1.70 -9.01 9.53
CA ALA A 27 -2.62 -7.89 9.47
C ALA A 27 -4.06 -8.40 9.41
N ALA A 28 -5.00 -7.65 9.98
CA ALA A 28 -6.41 -8.03 9.98
C ALA A 28 -7.31 -6.83 9.71
N SER A 29 -8.36 -7.05 8.92
CA SER A 29 -9.40 -6.06 8.66
C SER A 29 -10.74 -6.74 8.43
N GLY A 30 -11.74 -6.38 9.25
CA GLY A 30 -13.03 -7.06 9.24
C GLY A 30 -12.89 -8.55 9.59
N SER A 31 -13.29 -9.42 8.66
CA SER A 31 -13.18 -10.89 8.80
C SER A 31 -11.98 -11.50 8.08
N LEU A 32 -11.10 -10.67 7.53
CA LEU A 32 -9.89 -11.14 6.85
C LEU A 32 -8.69 -11.03 7.78
N ALA A 33 -7.88 -12.09 7.81
CA ALA A 33 -6.54 -12.12 8.37
C ALA A 33 -5.55 -12.44 7.25
N VAL A 34 -4.50 -11.63 7.12
CA VAL A 34 -3.41 -11.84 6.18
C VAL A 34 -2.18 -12.22 6.97
N ILE A 35 -1.54 -13.32 6.59
CA ILE A 35 -0.41 -13.91 7.29
C ILE A 35 0.76 -14.06 6.32
N GLY A 36 1.88 -13.44 6.64
CA GLY A 36 3.13 -13.54 5.89
C GLY A 36 3.93 -14.80 6.23
N ALA A 37 4.61 -15.35 5.22
CA ALA A 37 5.54 -16.48 5.33
C ALA A 37 6.73 -16.25 4.36
N PRO A 38 7.64 -15.32 4.69
CA PRO A 38 8.69 -14.86 3.76
C PRO A 38 9.67 -15.95 3.33
N LEU A 39 9.81 -17.02 4.12
CA LEU A 39 10.72 -18.13 3.79
C LEU A 39 9.99 -19.35 3.22
N SER A 40 8.71 -19.22 2.88
CA SER A 40 7.93 -20.30 2.29
C SER A 40 8.57 -20.82 1.00
N GLU A 41 8.81 -22.13 0.95
CA GLU A 41 9.40 -22.86 -0.16
C GLU A 41 8.32 -23.11 -1.22
N ARG A 42 8.29 -22.28 -2.26
CA ARG A 42 7.47 -22.52 -3.44
C ARG A 42 8.31 -23.11 -4.55
N ALA A 43 7.91 -24.30 -5.01
CA ALA A 43 8.34 -25.04 -6.21
C ALA A 43 9.85 -25.10 -6.52
N GLU A 44 10.56 -23.97 -6.67
CA GLU A 44 11.98 -23.91 -7.05
C GLU A 44 12.79 -22.78 -6.37
N PHE A 45 12.21 -21.82 -5.63
CA PHE A 45 12.93 -20.72 -4.98
C PHE A 45 12.31 -20.30 -3.63
N TYR A 46 13.13 -19.73 -2.73
CA TYR A 46 12.70 -19.12 -1.45
C TYR A 46 12.06 -17.75 -1.68
N ASP A 47 10.98 -17.75 -2.44
CA ASP A 47 10.33 -16.50 -2.86
C ASP A 47 9.34 -15.99 -1.82
N GLY A 48 8.92 -16.83 -0.87
CA GLY A 48 7.96 -16.47 0.18
C GLY A 48 6.50 -16.52 -0.30
N ALA A 49 5.58 -16.35 0.64
CA ALA A 49 4.14 -16.33 0.40
C ALA A 49 3.42 -15.42 1.41
N ALA A 50 2.21 -15.00 1.07
CA ALA A 50 1.25 -14.46 2.02
C ALA A 50 -0.08 -15.18 1.88
N PHE A 51 -0.75 -15.43 2.99
CA PHE A 51 -1.98 -16.22 3.03
C PHE A 51 -3.12 -15.38 3.57
N VAL A 52 -4.28 -15.44 2.91
CA VAL A 52 -5.49 -14.75 3.33
C VAL A 52 -6.45 -15.79 3.90
N TYR A 53 -6.79 -15.62 5.17
CA TYR A 53 -7.73 -16.45 5.91
C TYR A 53 -8.99 -15.67 6.25
N ARG A 54 -10.10 -16.39 6.35
CA ARG A 54 -11.29 -15.92 7.05
C ARG A 54 -11.14 -16.22 8.55
N PHE A 55 -11.37 -15.21 9.39
CA PHE A 55 -11.40 -15.35 10.84
C PHE A 55 -12.81 -15.01 11.37
N PRO A 56 -13.35 -15.75 12.37
CA PRO A 56 -12.67 -16.73 13.24
C PRO A 56 -12.55 -18.16 12.70
N GLU A 57 -13.17 -18.50 11.57
CA GLU A 57 -13.33 -19.90 11.15
C GLU A 57 -12.04 -20.59 10.66
N GLY A 58 -10.97 -19.83 10.42
CA GLY A 58 -9.68 -20.37 9.97
C GLY A 58 -9.68 -20.90 8.53
N GLU A 59 -10.70 -20.55 7.73
CA GLU A 59 -10.79 -20.95 6.33
C GLU A 59 -9.70 -20.26 5.51
N LEU A 60 -8.77 -21.03 4.94
CA LEU A 60 -7.84 -20.51 3.95
C LEU A 60 -8.63 -20.07 2.72
N LEU A 61 -8.69 -18.77 2.48
CA LEU A 61 -9.31 -18.23 1.28
C LEU A 61 -8.31 -18.31 0.13
N ARG A 62 -7.10 -17.79 0.30
CA ARG A 62 -6.15 -17.61 -0.80
C ARG A 62 -4.70 -17.71 -0.33
N GLU A 63 -3.86 -18.23 -1.21
CA GLU A 63 -2.42 -18.00 -1.18
C GLU A 63 -2.10 -16.91 -2.21
N LEU A 64 -1.50 -15.82 -1.77
CA LEU A 64 -1.04 -14.72 -2.61
C LEU A 64 0.41 -14.98 -3.03
N SER A 65 0.66 -14.80 -4.31
CA SER A 65 1.98 -14.90 -4.90
C SER A 65 2.09 -13.98 -6.11
N VAL A 66 3.33 -13.61 -6.46
CA VAL A 66 3.59 -12.79 -7.63
C VAL A 66 3.93 -13.64 -8.86
N PRO A 67 3.38 -13.33 -10.05
CA PRO A 67 3.87 -13.91 -11.29
C PRO A 67 5.29 -13.40 -11.57
N ASN A 68 6.23 -14.31 -11.80
CA ASN A 68 7.66 -14.01 -12.01
C ASN A 68 8.36 -13.35 -10.80
N PRO A 69 8.68 -14.15 -9.75
CA PRO A 69 9.26 -13.67 -8.49
C PRO A 69 10.72 -13.23 -8.57
N ALA A 70 11.34 -13.19 -9.75
CA ALA A 70 12.76 -12.83 -9.89
C ALA A 70 13.12 -11.53 -9.16
N GLY A 71 13.92 -11.66 -8.09
CA GLY A 71 14.37 -10.56 -7.23
C GLY A 71 13.42 -10.14 -6.09
N GLN A 72 12.25 -10.77 -5.96
CA GLN A 72 11.25 -10.52 -4.91
C GLN A 72 11.39 -11.54 -3.78
N TYR A 73 12.60 -11.64 -3.23
CA TYR A 73 12.87 -12.54 -2.11
C TYR A 73 12.07 -12.09 -0.88
N ARG A 74 11.74 -13.05 0.00
CA ARG A 74 11.02 -12.77 1.24
C ARG A 74 9.63 -12.16 1.05
N PHE A 75 8.90 -12.54 0.00
CA PHE A 75 7.52 -12.09 -0.16
C PHE A 75 6.68 -12.51 1.04
N GLY A 76 6.02 -11.56 1.70
CA GLY A 76 5.34 -11.78 2.98
C GLY A 76 6.12 -11.30 4.21
N ASP A 77 7.23 -10.58 4.03
CA ASP A 77 8.00 -9.98 5.13
C ASP A 77 7.16 -8.98 5.93
N ALA A 78 6.35 -8.19 5.23
CA ALA A 78 5.35 -7.30 5.81
C ALA A 78 4.02 -7.50 5.10
N VAL A 79 2.92 -7.37 5.85
CA VAL A 79 1.57 -7.42 5.31
C VAL A 79 0.72 -6.31 5.89
N ALA A 80 -0.18 -5.76 5.09
CA ALA A 80 -1.24 -4.87 5.54
C ALA A 80 -2.53 -5.18 4.77
N VAL A 81 -3.68 -4.98 5.41
CA VAL A 81 -4.99 -5.20 4.78
C VAL A 81 -5.97 -4.11 5.21
N GLY A 82 -6.71 -3.57 4.25
CA GLY A 82 -7.69 -2.52 4.50
C GLY A 82 -8.25 -1.97 3.20
N PHE A 83 -9.45 -1.39 3.27
CA PHE A 83 -10.07 -0.69 2.14
C PHE A 83 -10.13 -1.52 0.84
N GLY A 84 -10.36 -2.83 0.96
CA GLY A 84 -10.45 -3.76 -0.17
C GLY A 84 -9.12 -4.20 -0.78
N VAL A 85 -7.98 -3.81 -0.20
CA VAL A 85 -6.65 -4.14 -0.71
C VAL A 85 -5.84 -4.91 0.33
N VAL A 86 -5.02 -5.85 -0.14
CA VAL A 86 -3.93 -6.47 0.62
C VAL A 86 -2.61 -5.97 0.04
N ALA A 87 -1.75 -5.43 0.90
CA ALA A 87 -0.39 -5.03 0.57
C ALA A 87 0.59 -6.05 1.14
N VAL A 88 1.53 -6.51 0.32
CA VAL A 88 2.55 -7.50 0.72
C VAL A 88 3.92 -7.01 0.32
N GLY A 89 4.80 -6.87 1.31
CA GLY A 89 6.20 -6.49 1.17
C GLY A 89 7.09 -7.68 0.81
N SER A 90 8.21 -7.36 0.18
CA SER A 90 9.33 -8.25 -0.15
C SER A 90 10.59 -7.39 -0.18
N SER A 91 11.78 -8.00 -0.23
CA SER A 91 13.08 -7.30 -0.09
C SER A 91 13.33 -6.12 -1.04
N SER A 92 12.57 -5.99 -2.13
CA SER A 92 12.73 -4.86 -3.08
C SER A 92 11.42 -4.33 -3.65
N ASP A 93 10.28 -4.86 -3.21
CA ASP A 93 8.99 -4.59 -3.82
C ASP A 93 7.84 -4.64 -2.84
N LEU A 94 6.84 -3.83 -3.13
CA LEU A 94 5.53 -3.87 -2.52
C LEU A 94 4.52 -4.32 -3.58
N ASN A 95 3.70 -5.31 -3.27
CA ASN A 95 2.65 -5.77 -4.17
C ASN A 95 1.28 -5.55 -3.56
N LEU A 96 0.36 -5.05 -4.38
CA LEU A 96 -1.04 -4.86 -4.01
C LEU A 96 -1.90 -5.92 -4.67
N PHE A 97 -2.83 -6.47 -3.91
CA PHE A 97 -3.81 -7.46 -4.34
C PHE A 97 -5.22 -7.00 -3.96
N ASP A 98 -6.20 -7.38 -4.76
CA ASP A 98 -7.59 -7.22 -4.40
C ASP A 98 -7.94 -8.21 -3.27
N ALA A 99 -8.47 -7.70 -2.16
CA ALA A 99 -8.69 -8.50 -0.96
C ALA A 99 -9.81 -9.54 -1.10
N ALA A 100 -10.72 -9.36 -2.07
CA ALA A 100 -11.86 -10.25 -2.27
C ALA A 100 -11.53 -11.41 -3.22
N THR A 101 -10.79 -11.11 -4.29
CA THR A 101 -10.46 -12.06 -5.36
C THR A 101 -9.09 -12.70 -5.15
N GLY A 102 -8.12 -11.95 -4.61
CA GLY A 102 -6.71 -12.31 -4.59
C GLY A 102 -5.96 -11.93 -5.87
N ASP A 103 -6.60 -11.20 -6.78
CA ASP A 103 -5.99 -10.78 -8.04
C ASP A 103 -4.85 -9.79 -7.77
N HIS A 104 -3.71 -9.99 -8.43
CA HIS A 104 -2.59 -9.05 -8.37
C HIS A 104 -3.00 -7.76 -9.07
N LEU A 105 -3.02 -6.66 -8.33
CA LEU A 105 -3.38 -5.35 -8.85
C LEU A 105 -2.14 -4.67 -9.44
N ARG A 106 -1.10 -4.49 -8.62
CA ARG A 106 0.06 -3.66 -8.95
C ARG A 106 1.30 -4.08 -8.17
N ARG A 107 2.46 -3.82 -8.76
CA ARG A 107 3.77 -3.85 -8.12
C ARG A 107 4.26 -2.41 -7.97
N LEU A 108 4.62 -2.00 -6.75
CA LEU A 108 5.02 -0.65 -6.38
C LEU A 108 6.49 -0.62 -5.97
N ARG A 109 7.17 0.42 -6.45
CA ARG A 109 8.58 0.73 -6.14
C ARG A 109 8.75 2.23 -6.00
N PRO A 110 9.64 2.69 -5.10
CA PRO A 110 10.07 4.08 -5.11
C PRO A 110 10.63 4.47 -6.49
N ALA A 111 10.28 5.66 -6.96
CA ALA A 111 10.67 6.16 -8.29
C ALA A 111 12.18 6.44 -8.44
N THR A 112 12.94 6.50 -7.35
CA THR A 112 14.38 6.80 -7.32
C THR A 112 15.18 5.56 -6.95
N GLY A 113 16.18 5.23 -7.78
CA GLY A 113 16.95 3.97 -7.72
C GLY A 113 17.93 3.79 -6.56
N TRP A 114 18.48 2.57 -6.52
CA TRP A 114 19.15 1.83 -5.44
C TRP A 114 18.26 1.65 -4.21
N PHE A 115 17.60 0.48 -4.16
CA PHE A 115 16.77 0.08 -3.04
C PHE A 115 17.67 -0.57 -1.97
N PRO A 116 17.59 -0.15 -0.70
CA PRO A 116 18.12 -0.98 0.38
C PRO A 116 17.40 -2.35 0.33
N SER A 117 18.03 -3.39 0.88
CA SER A 117 17.51 -4.76 0.89
C SER A 117 16.19 -4.95 1.65
N ASP A 118 15.66 -3.87 2.23
CA ASP A 118 14.62 -3.87 3.27
C ASP A 118 13.46 -2.91 2.92
N PHE A 119 13.26 -2.65 1.62
CA PHE A 119 12.08 -1.88 1.19
C PHE A 119 10.79 -2.60 1.60
N ALA A 120 9.80 -1.84 2.08
CA ALA A 120 8.51 -2.35 2.54
C ALA A 120 8.61 -3.34 3.72
N ALA A 121 9.62 -3.16 4.59
CA ALA A 121 9.74 -3.90 5.85
C ALA A 121 8.63 -3.56 6.85
N SER A 122 8.01 -2.38 6.72
CA SER A 122 6.79 -2.03 7.44
C SER A 122 5.77 -1.40 6.49
N LEU A 123 4.50 -1.72 6.70
CA LEU A 123 3.39 -1.33 5.82
C LEU A 123 2.20 -0.81 6.62
N THR A 124 1.55 0.21 6.08
CA THR A 124 0.20 0.59 6.50
C THR A 124 -0.63 1.05 5.30
N ILE A 125 -1.95 0.87 5.39
CA ILE A 125 -2.91 1.24 4.35
C ILE A 125 -3.90 2.21 4.96
N THR A 126 -4.10 3.36 4.29
CA THR A 126 -5.15 4.33 4.61
C THR A 126 -6.24 4.32 3.55
N ASN A 127 -7.23 5.21 3.68
CA ASN A 127 -8.28 5.30 2.67
C ASN A 127 -7.76 5.84 1.33
N ARG A 128 -6.61 6.50 1.29
CA ARG A 128 -6.04 7.03 0.05
C ARG A 128 -4.69 6.45 -0.30
N ALA A 129 -3.93 5.99 0.68
CA ALA A 129 -2.53 5.68 0.51
C ALA A 129 -2.16 4.24 0.89
N VAL A 130 -1.04 3.80 0.33
CA VAL A 130 -0.22 2.75 0.92
C VAL A 130 1.12 3.35 1.28
N LEU A 131 1.56 3.09 2.50
CA LEU A 131 2.84 3.56 3.00
C LEU A 131 3.76 2.38 3.24
N ALA A 132 4.98 2.53 2.77
CA ALA A 132 6.03 1.54 2.91
C ALA A 132 7.26 2.19 3.52
N ALA A 133 7.76 1.59 4.60
CA ALA A 133 8.99 2.02 5.24
C ALA A 133 10.17 1.18 4.75
N ASP A 134 11.33 1.81 4.65
CA ASP A 134 12.64 1.18 4.53
C ASP A 134 13.62 1.77 5.55
N ASP A 135 14.93 1.62 5.34
CA ASP A 135 15.99 2.08 6.24
C ASP A 135 16.00 3.62 6.41
N GLY A 136 15.14 4.12 7.30
CA GLY A 136 15.02 5.53 7.65
C GLY A 136 14.08 6.35 6.76
N THR A 137 13.46 5.78 5.72
CA THR A 137 12.52 6.50 4.84
C THR A 137 11.12 5.89 4.86
N VAL A 138 10.11 6.75 4.87
CA VAL A 138 8.71 6.36 4.63
C VAL A 138 8.29 6.86 3.25
N HIS A 139 7.86 5.92 2.41
CA HIS A 139 7.39 6.17 1.05
C HIS A 139 5.87 6.25 1.01
N LEU A 140 5.36 7.23 0.26
CA LEU A 140 3.94 7.45 0.04
C LEU A 140 3.55 7.05 -1.37
N PHE A 141 2.58 6.12 -1.47
CA PHE A 141 1.98 5.71 -2.73
C PHE A 141 0.48 5.99 -2.73
N ASP A 142 -0.06 6.43 -3.86
CA ASP A 142 -1.50 6.38 -4.12
C ASP A 142 -1.97 4.92 -4.14
N ARG A 143 -3.01 4.57 -3.38
CA ARG A 143 -3.53 3.20 -3.38
C ARG A 143 -4.21 2.85 -4.70
N ALA A 144 -4.91 3.79 -5.33
CA ALA A 144 -5.70 3.54 -6.51
C ALA A 144 -4.82 3.43 -7.77
N THR A 145 -3.93 4.39 -7.98
CA THR A 145 -3.08 4.49 -9.18
C THR A 145 -1.72 3.81 -9.01
N GLY A 146 -1.21 3.70 -7.78
CA GLY A 146 0.15 3.25 -7.51
C GLY A 146 1.22 4.33 -7.71
N GLU A 147 0.82 5.58 -7.96
CA GLU A 147 1.75 6.70 -8.11
C GLU A 147 2.55 6.94 -6.83
N HIS A 148 3.88 7.05 -6.95
CA HIS A 148 4.78 7.34 -5.84
C HIS A 148 4.97 8.86 -5.69
N PHE A 149 4.53 9.43 -4.57
CA PHE A 149 4.62 10.86 -4.29
C PHE A 149 5.92 11.29 -3.60
N GLY A 150 6.75 10.32 -3.21
CA GLY A 150 8.06 10.57 -2.63
C GLY A 150 8.30 9.81 -1.33
N GLY A 151 9.55 9.87 -0.88
CA GLY A 151 9.99 9.35 0.41
C GLY A 151 10.33 10.49 1.36
N LYS A 152 9.89 10.37 2.61
CA LYS A 152 10.29 11.28 3.69
C LYS A 152 11.27 10.56 4.60
N VAL A 153 12.49 11.09 4.68
CA VAL A 153 13.50 10.64 5.64
C VAL A 153 13.06 11.05 7.04
N MET A 154 12.95 10.07 7.93
CA MET A 154 12.46 10.22 9.31
C MET A 154 13.58 10.22 10.36
N GLY A 155 14.85 10.33 9.92
CA GLY A 155 16.04 10.24 10.76
C GLY A 155 16.77 8.92 10.57
N GLY A 156 18.02 8.82 11.04
CA GLY A 156 18.88 7.65 10.85
C GLY A 156 18.42 6.47 11.69
N SER A 157 17.31 5.84 11.28
CA SER A 157 16.88 4.59 11.88
C SER A 157 18.01 3.56 11.75
N ILE A 158 18.32 2.88 12.84
CA ILE A 158 19.21 1.71 12.82
C ILE A 158 18.42 0.38 12.79
N TYR A 159 17.08 0.47 12.83
CA TYR A 159 16.13 -0.65 12.84
C TYR A 159 14.94 -0.38 11.89
N GLU A 160 14.06 -1.38 11.72
CA GLU A 160 12.76 -1.24 11.05
C GLU A 160 12.00 0.01 11.55
N LEU A 161 11.42 0.78 10.62
CA LEU A 161 10.54 1.90 10.93
C LEU A 161 9.10 1.39 11.11
N PRO A 162 8.61 1.15 12.35
CA PRO A 162 7.24 0.71 12.55
C PRO A 162 6.26 1.78 12.09
N LEU A 163 5.32 1.37 11.24
CA LEU A 163 4.23 2.19 10.75
C LEU A 163 2.91 1.79 11.39
N ALA A 164 2.10 2.79 11.73
CA ALA A 164 0.68 2.63 11.97
C ALA A 164 -0.07 3.81 11.35
N SER A 165 -1.38 3.65 11.14
CA SER A 165 -2.23 4.74 10.66
C SER A 165 -3.56 4.75 11.40
N SER A 166 -4.15 5.94 11.48
CA SER A 166 -5.50 6.16 11.98
C SER A 166 -6.15 7.23 11.11
N GLY A 167 -7.05 6.82 10.22
CA GLY A 167 -7.52 7.69 9.15
C GLY A 167 -6.38 8.00 8.18
N GLU A 168 -6.18 9.28 7.85
CA GLU A 168 -5.09 9.76 6.99
C GLU A 168 -3.89 10.30 7.80
N THR A 169 -3.86 10.09 9.11
CA THR A 169 -2.68 10.37 9.94
C THR A 169 -1.85 9.10 10.11
N VAL A 170 -0.55 9.22 9.87
CA VAL A 170 0.44 8.15 9.96
C VAL A 170 1.31 8.38 11.18
N ILE A 171 1.55 7.31 11.91
CA ILE A 171 2.41 7.26 13.08
C ILE A 171 3.66 6.49 12.67
N VAL A 172 4.82 7.11 12.86
CA VAL A 172 6.11 6.49 12.55
C VAL A 172 6.95 6.49 13.81
N GLY A 173 7.39 5.31 14.22
CA GLY A 173 8.47 5.17 15.19
C GLY A 173 9.81 5.20 14.48
N SER A 174 10.79 5.90 15.07
CA SER A 174 12.16 6.00 14.57
C SER A 174 13.12 5.92 15.75
N GLU A 175 14.30 5.35 15.56
CA GLU A 175 15.38 5.38 16.56
C GLU A 175 16.69 5.82 15.91
N ASP A 176 17.21 6.98 16.31
CA ASP A 176 18.54 7.42 15.90
C ASP A 176 19.50 7.35 17.09
N SER A 177 20.49 6.46 17.00
CA SER A 177 21.66 6.41 17.89
C SER A 177 21.30 6.42 19.39
N GLY A 178 20.26 5.68 19.78
CA GLY A 178 19.79 5.55 21.17
C GLY A 178 18.77 6.60 21.61
N ARG A 179 18.22 7.40 20.68
CA ARG A 179 17.04 8.24 20.91
C ARG A 179 15.88 7.75 20.04
N GLY A 180 14.87 7.18 20.68
CA GLY A 180 13.60 6.85 20.05
C GLY A 180 12.70 8.08 19.94
N GLU A 181 12.10 8.27 18.78
CA GLU A 181 11.09 9.28 18.50
C GLU A 181 9.85 8.62 17.90
N VAL A 182 8.67 9.16 18.23
CA VAL A 182 7.41 8.81 17.56
C VAL A 182 6.83 10.10 17.01
N GLY A 183 6.74 10.20 15.70
CA GLY A 183 6.11 11.34 15.05
C GLY A 183 4.75 10.99 14.46
N PHE A 184 4.03 12.04 14.10
CA PHE A 184 2.73 11.96 13.45
C PHE A 184 2.77 12.85 12.21
N TRP A 185 2.30 12.32 11.09
CA TRP A 185 2.26 13.02 9.81
C TRP A 185 0.89 12.82 9.19
N ASP A 186 0.28 13.90 8.74
CA ASP A 186 -0.89 13.81 7.89
C ASP A 186 -0.45 13.49 6.47
N ILE A 187 -1.21 12.63 5.80
CA ILE A 187 -1.02 12.34 4.39
C ILE A 187 -1.67 13.46 3.58
N ALA A 188 -0.84 14.24 2.91
CA ALA A 188 -1.27 15.21 1.91
C ALA A 188 -0.73 14.78 0.55
N PHE A 189 -1.63 14.57 -0.40
CA PHE A 189 -1.28 14.49 -1.81
C PHE A 189 -1.29 15.91 -2.41
N PRO A 190 -0.40 16.25 -3.36
CA PRO A 190 -0.58 17.49 -4.09
C PRO A 190 -1.93 17.43 -4.85
N CYS A 191 -2.79 18.45 -4.69
CA CYS A 191 -4.11 18.56 -5.33
C CYS A 191 -4.06 18.62 -6.87
N THR A 192 -2.86 18.60 -7.43
CA THR A 192 -2.48 19.15 -8.73
C THR A 192 -3.04 18.41 -9.93
N ARG A 193 -3.70 17.27 -9.77
CA ARG A 193 -4.24 16.51 -10.92
C ARG A 193 -5.60 17.05 -11.39
N VAL A 194 -6.38 17.67 -10.51
CA VAL A 194 -7.71 18.24 -10.83
C VAL A 194 -7.94 19.66 -10.27
N ASP A 195 -6.96 20.21 -9.56
CA ASP A 195 -6.84 21.62 -9.24
C ASP A 195 -6.24 22.34 -10.46
N LEU A 196 -7.11 22.83 -11.33
CA LEU A 196 -6.78 23.34 -12.66
C LEU A 196 -6.87 24.87 -12.75
N ALA A 197 -7.44 25.53 -11.73
CA ALA A 197 -7.57 26.97 -11.66
C ALA A 197 -7.34 27.51 -10.25
N GLY A 198 -6.95 28.78 -10.17
CA GLY A 198 -6.83 29.44 -8.87
C GLY A 198 -8.20 29.59 -8.19
N PRO A 199 -8.30 29.39 -6.86
CA PRO A 199 -7.20 29.25 -5.90
C PRO A 199 -6.63 27.83 -5.75
N TRP A 200 -5.33 27.67 -6.04
CA TRP A 200 -4.61 26.39 -5.95
C TRP A 200 -4.64 25.79 -4.52
N GLY A 201 -4.80 24.48 -4.45
CA GLY A 201 -4.95 23.68 -3.24
C GLY A 201 -6.40 23.54 -2.76
N VAL A 202 -7.38 24.02 -3.53
CA VAL A 202 -8.81 23.97 -3.20
C VAL A 202 -9.59 23.58 -4.44
N LEU A 203 -10.37 22.49 -4.39
CA LEU A 203 -11.27 22.15 -5.48
C LEU A 203 -12.56 22.96 -5.38
N ASP A 204 -12.80 23.80 -6.38
CA ASP A 204 -14.00 24.61 -6.48
C ASP A 204 -14.57 24.69 -7.90
N LEU A 205 -15.52 25.61 -8.13
CA LEU A 205 -16.17 25.74 -9.43
C LEU A 205 -15.19 26.20 -10.53
N ALA A 206 -14.12 26.91 -10.18
CA ALA A 206 -13.11 27.35 -11.13
C ALA A 206 -12.38 26.15 -11.76
N ASP A 207 -12.15 25.08 -11.01
CA ASP A 207 -11.52 23.86 -11.51
C ASP A 207 -12.43 23.09 -12.45
N ILE A 208 -13.72 23.01 -12.13
CA ILE A 208 -14.72 22.40 -13.01
C ILE A 208 -14.79 23.17 -14.33
N VAL A 209 -14.80 24.50 -14.26
CA VAL A 209 -14.83 25.35 -15.46
C VAL A 209 -13.54 25.17 -16.27
N ALA A 210 -12.38 25.17 -15.62
CA ALA A 210 -11.09 24.98 -16.28
C ALA A 210 -10.95 23.58 -16.91
N PHE A 211 -11.48 22.54 -16.26
CA PHE A 211 -11.55 21.20 -16.84
C PHE A 211 -12.43 21.18 -18.09
N ILE A 212 -13.64 21.73 -18.03
CA ILE A 212 -14.58 21.74 -19.17
C ILE A 212 -14.00 22.52 -20.35
N GLU A 213 -13.42 23.70 -20.09
CA GLU A 213 -12.74 24.49 -21.13
C GLU A 213 -11.52 23.74 -21.70
N GLY A 214 -10.70 23.15 -20.83
CA GLY A 214 -9.56 22.36 -21.23
C GLY A 214 -9.94 21.13 -22.06
N TYR A 215 -11.00 20.44 -21.68
CA TYR A 215 -11.50 19.25 -22.38
C TYR A 215 -12.06 19.62 -23.75
N ALA A 216 -12.85 20.71 -23.84
CA ALA A 216 -13.37 21.21 -25.11
C ALA A 216 -12.26 21.68 -26.07
N ASP A 217 -11.20 22.27 -25.52
CA ASP A 217 -10.04 22.75 -26.27
C ASP A 217 -8.95 21.68 -26.47
N GLN A 218 -9.14 20.46 -25.97
CA GLN A 218 -8.15 19.37 -25.99
C GLN A 218 -6.80 19.80 -25.42
N ARG A 219 -6.82 20.47 -24.27
CA ARG A 219 -5.63 20.86 -23.51
C ARG A 219 -5.15 19.68 -22.69
N THR A 220 -3.84 19.50 -22.61
CA THR A 220 -3.19 18.44 -21.82
C THR A 220 -3.58 18.46 -20.33
N ALA A 221 -3.95 19.61 -19.78
CA ALA A 221 -4.42 19.71 -18.40
C ALA A 221 -5.77 19.01 -18.13
N ALA A 222 -6.55 18.69 -19.17
CA ALA A 222 -7.83 17.98 -19.06
C ALA A 222 -7.74 16.50 -19.50
N ASP A 223 -6.54 16.02 -19.80
CA ASP A 223 -6.23 14.61 -20.10
C ASP A 223 -5.69 13.96 -18.81
N VAL A 224 -6.63 13.55 -17.95
CA VAL A 224 -6.37 13.21 -16.54
C VAL A 224 -6.44 11.70 -16.26
N ALA A 225 -6.86 10.92 -17.25
CA ALA A 225 -6.98 9.46 -17.15
C ALA A 225 -6.41 8.76 -18.38
N GLU A 226 -5.97 7.51 -18.22
CA GLU A 226 -5.55 6.71 -19.36
C GLU A 226 -6.75 6.37 -20.28
N PRO A 227 -6.55 6.31 -21.60
CA PRO A 227 -5.29 6.51 -22.32
C PRO A 227 -4.95 7.99 -22.56
N PHE A 228 -3.71 8.40 -22.22
CA PHE A 228 -3.24 9.77 -22.42
C PHE A 228 -3.10 10.14 -23.91
N ASP A 229 -3.14 11.45 -24.19
CA ASP A 229 -3.29 12.09 -25.50
C ASP A 229 -4.63 11.78 -26.20
N VAL A 230 -5.64 11.32 -25.45
CA VAL A 230 -6.97 10.98 -25.94
C VAL A 230 -8.04 11.49 -24.96
N TRP A 231 -8.62 12.66 -25.24
CA TRP A 231 -9.73 13.22 -24.47
C TRP A 231 -11.00 12.40 -24.67
N ASP A 232 -11.30 11.52 -23.71
CA ASP A 232 -12.43 10.61 -23.76
C ASP A 232 -13.24 10.60 -22.45
N MET A 233 -14.12 9.61 -22.29
CA MET A 233 -15.02 9.56 -21.13
C MET A 233 -14.31 9.11 -19.84
N ASN A 234 -13.12 8.53 -19.94
CA ASN A 234 -12.28 8.19 -18.81
C ASN A 234 -11.71 9.46 -18.14
N ASP A 235 -11.40 10.52 -18.90
CA ASP A 235 -10.98 11.79 -18.32
C ASP A 235 -12.09 12.46 -17.54
N LEU A 236 -13.31 12.43 -18.09
CA LEU A 236 -14.51 12.92 -17.38
C LEU A 236 -14.74 12.13 -16.09
N ALA A 237 -14.66 10.80 -16.15
CA ALA A 237 -14.82 9.94 -14.98
C ALA A 237 -13.68 10.15 -13.97
N GLY A 238 -12.44 10.33 -14.44
CA GLY A 238 -11.26 10.58 -13.64
C GLY A 238 -11.32 11.93 -12.94
N PHE A 239 -11.70 13.00 -13.65
CA PHE A 239 -11.89 14.32 -13.08
C PHE A 239 -13.01 14.32 -12.04
N VAL A 240 -14.19 13.79 -12.37
CA VAL A 240 -15.34 13.76 -11.44
C VAL A 240 -15.02 12.92 -10.21
N GLY A 241 -14.37 11.76 -10.39
CA GLY A 241 -13.92 10.93 -9.28
C GLY A 241 -12.99 11.70 -8.35
N ALA A 242 -11.90 12.25 -8.89
CA ALA A 242 -10.93 13.02 -8.10
C ALA A 242 -11.52 14.31 -7.49
N PHE A 243 -12.49 14.94 -8.17
CA PHE A 243 -13.17 16.13 -7.66
C PHE A 243 -14.09 15.82 -6.48
N LEU A 244 -14.85 14.72 -6.57
CA LEU A 244 -15.71 14.26 -5.47
C LEU A 244 -14.90 13.70 -4.29
N ASP A 245 -13.73 13.13 -4.58
CA ASP A 245 -12.77 12.72 -3.56
C ASP A 245 -12.11 13.93 -2.86
N GLY A 246 -12.25 15.14 -3.43
CA GLY A 246 -11.75 16.39 -2.89
C GLY A 246 -10.23 16.55 -2.98
N CYS A 247 -9.75 17.77 -2.66
CA CYS A 247 -8.38 17.95 -2.23
C CYS A 247 -8.15 17.15 -0.95
N PRO A 248 -6.97 16.54 -0.74
CA PRO A 248 -6.53 16.23 0.62
C PRO A 248 -6.47 17.50 1.49
#